data_AF-A0A2D6FKG0-F1
#
_entry.id   AF-A0A2D6FKG0-F1
#
_cell.length_a   1.000
_cell.length_b   1.000
_cell.length_c   1.000
_cell.angle_alpha   90.00
_cell.angle_beta   90.00
_cell.angle_gamma   90.00
#
_symmetry.space_group_name_H-M   'P 1'
#
loop_
_entity.id
_entity.type
_entity.pdbx_description
1 polymer ?
#
loop_
_entity_poly.entity_id
_entity_poly.type
_entity_poly.pdbx_seq_one_letter_code
_entity_poly.pdbx_strand_id
1 'polypeptide(L)'
;MKNVTERVLDMLEKHPHLRDNDGALIANLWYESYIAVGEKIGVEFDEEMKVGVAKFLRLVAKQKLPNYKTVIRYRAKLQKDRTDLRGEKYIERQGLSEFWKKEYGRV
;
A
#
# COMPACT_ATOMS: atom_id res chain seq x y z
N MET A 1 -7.09 13.06 -14.33
CA MET A 1 -6.25 11.97 -13.78
C MET A 1 -7.06 10.70 -13.93
N LYS A 2 -6.55 9.69 -14.66
CA LYS A 2 -7.27 8.42 -14.81
C LYS A 2 -7.49 7.77 -13.45
N ASN A 3 -8.65 7.17 -13.24
CA ASN A 3 -8.89 6.39 -12.02
C ASN A 3 -8.09 5.08 -12.07
N VAL A 4 -8.00 4.36 -10.94
CA VAL A 4 -7.20 3.12 -10.87
C VAL A 4 -7.70 2.06 -11.86
N THR A 5 -9.01 1.93 -12.02
CA THR A 5 -9.62 0.95 -12.93
C THR A 5 -9.22 1.20 -14.38
N GLU A 6 -9.28 2.46 -14.84
CA GLU A 6 -8.85 2.85 -16.19
C GLU A 6 -7.36 2.56 -16.41
N ARG A 7 -6.51 2.84 -15.41
CA ARG A 7 -5.08 2.56 -15.51
C ARG A 7 -4.78 1.07 -15.57
N VAL A 8 -5.51 0.26 -14.80
CA VAL A 8 -5.40 -1.20 -14.87
C VAL A 8 -5.83 -1.69 -16.25
N LEU A 9 -6.97 -1.22 -16.78
CA LEU A 9 -7.46 -1.60 -18.10
C LEU A 9 -6.43 -1.29 -19.19
N ASP A 10 -5.94 -0.05 -19.26
CA ASP A 10 -4.90 0.36 -20.21
C ASP A 10 -3.68 -0.58 -20.16
N MET A 11 -3.25 -0.95 -18.95
CA MET A 11 -2.07 -1.77 -18.73
C MET A 11 -2.29 -3.21 -19.21
N LEU A 12 -3.48 -3.77 -18.96
CA LEU A 12 -3.85 -5.11 -19.39
C LEU A 12 -4.12 -5.23 -20.90
N GLU A 13 -4.52 -4.13 -21.55
CA GLU A 13 -4.66 -4.02 -23.00
C GLU A 13 -3.30 -3.91 -23.69
N LYS A 14 -2.43 -2.99 -23.22
CA LYS A 14 -1.09 -2.76 -23.80
C LYS A 14 -0.13 -3.92 -23.57
N HIS A 15 -0.24 -4.60 -22.44
CA HIS A 15 0.69 -5.65 -22.03
C HIS A 15 -0.07 -6.92 -21.61
N PRO A 16 -0.51 -7.76 -22.56
CA PRO A 16 -1.31 -8.95 -22.26
C PRO A 16 -0.68 -9.93 -21.27
N HIS A 17 0.66 -9.99 -21.22
CA HIS A 17 1.40 -10.83 -20.27
C HIS A 17 1.22 -10.43 -18.80
N LEU A 18 0.62 -9.27 -18.51
CA LEU A 18 0.32 -8.82 -17.15
C LEU A 18 -1.00 -9.37 -16.60
N ARG A 19 -1.87 -9.92 -17.45
CA ARG A 19 -3.22 -10.41 -17.07
C ARG A 19 -3.19 -11.51 -16.01
N ASP A 20 -2.17 -12.36 -16.06
CA ASP A 20 -2.03 -13.51 -15.16
C ASP A 20 -0.91 -13.30 -14.12
N ASN A 21 -0.40 -12.07 -13.97
CA ASN A 21 0.68 -11.79 -13.03
C ASN A 21 0.45 -10.47 -12.29
N ASP A 22 -0.29 -10.56 -11.19
CA ASP A 22 -0.56 -9.46 -10.26
C ASP A 22 0.71 -8.70 -9.84
N GLY A 23 1.80 -9.44 -9.57
CA GLY A 23 3.07 -8.84 -9.19
C GLY A 23 3.61 -7.92 -10.28
N ALA A 24 3.62 -8.40 -11.53
CA ALA A 24 4.08 -7.63 -12.67
C ALA A 24 3.16 -6.45 -12.99
N LEU A 25 1.83 -6.63 -12.88
CA LEU A 25 0.86 -5.56 -13.04
C LEU A 25 1.09 -4.43 -12.02
N ILE A 26 1.21 -4.78 -10.74
CA ILE A 26 1.48 -3.83 -9.65
C ILE A 26 2.81 -3.11 -9.88
N ALA A 27 3.86 -3.85 -10.25
CA ALA A 27 5.18 -3.27 -10.48
C ALA A 27 5.17 -2.19 -11.57
N ASN A 28 4.50 -2.44 -12.69
CA ASN A 28 4.36 -1.46 -13.78
C ASN A 28 3.54 -0.23 -13.35
N LEU A 29 2.38 -0.45 -12.73
CA LEU A 29 1.52 0.65 -12.25
C LEU A 29 2.22 1.54 -11.21
N TRP A 30 3.01 0.92 -10.32
CA TRP A 30 3.78 1.64 -9.31
C TRP A 30 4.94 2.43 -9.92
N TYR A 31 5.61 1.89 -10.94
CA TYR A 31 6.66 2.65 -11.64
C TYR A 31 6.10 3.92 -12.29
N GLU A 32 4.99 3.80 -13.04
CA GLU A 32 4.31 4.96 -13.62
C GLU A 32 3.88 5.96 -12.55
N SER A 33 3.33 5.47 -11.44
CA SER A 33 2.92 6.32 -10.31
C SER A 33 4.11 6.99 -9.63
N TYR A 34 5.23 6.30 -9.48
CA TYR A 34 6.44 6.84 -8.87
C TYR A 34 6.98 8.03 -9.67
N ILE A 35 7.08 7.87 -10.99
CA ILE A 35 7.50 8.97 -11.89
C ILE A 35 6.50 10.13 -11.83
N ALA A 36 5.21 9.86 -12.06
CA ALA A 36 4.19 10.91 -12.11
C ALA A 36 4.01 11.67 -10.77
N VAL A 37 4.09 10.97 -9.64
CA VAL A 37 4.00 11.60 -8.33
C VAL A 37 5.27 12.41 -8.04
N GLY A 38 6.45 11.87 -8.35
CA GLY A 38 7.71 12.57 -8.18
C GLY A 38 7.78 13.88 -8.94
N GLU A 39 7.42 13.85 -10.23
CA GLU A 39 7.32 15.07 -11.06
C GLU A 39 6.37 16.10 -10.42
N LYS A 40 5.22 15.65 -9.90
CA LYS A 40 4.24 16.52 -9.24
C LYS A 40 4.79 17.19 -7.97
N ILE A 41 5.67 16.52 -7.23
CA ILE A 41 6.28 17.06 -6.00
C ILE A 41 7.68 17.66 -6.24
N GLY A 42 8.09 17.85 -7.49
CA GLY A 42 9.37 18.46 -7.84
C GLY A 42 10.59 17.57 -7.58
N VAL A 43 10.42 16.25 -7.56
CA VAL A 43 11.53 15.30 -7.44
C VAL A 43 12.11 15.05 -8.82
N GLU A 44 13.40 15.37 -8.98
CA GLU A 44 14.18 14.97 -10.14
C GLU A 44 14.74 13.56 -9.93
N PHE A 45 14.38 12.65 -10.83
CA PHE A 45 14.91 11.29 -10.80
C PHE A 45 16.16 11.20 -11.67
N ASP A 46 17.31 11.05 -11.03
CA ASP A 46 18.52 10.63 -11.73
C ASP A 46 18.43 9.15 -12.17
N GLU A 47 19.38 8.74 -12.99
CA GLU A 47 19.42 7.37 -13.51
C GLU A 47 19.69 6.32 -12.42
N GLU A 48 20.42 6.67 -11.36
CA GLU A 48 20.70 5.75 -10.26
C GLU A 48 19.44 5.43 -9.46
N MET A 49 18.63 6.45 -9.17
CA MET A 49 17.32 6.31 -8.51
C MET A 49 16.37 5.45 -9.36
N LYS A 50 16.28 5.71 -10.66
CA LYS A 50 15.44 4.90 -11.57
C LYS A 50 15.88 3.44 -11.57
N VAL A 51 17.18 3.17 -11.62
CA VAL A 51 17.73 1.81 -11.54
C VAL A 51 17.42 1.15 -10.20
N GLY A 52 17.55 1.87 -9.09
CA GLY A 52 17.23 1.38 -7.75
C GLY A 52 15.75 0.97 -7.63
N VAL A 53 14.84 1.83 -8.08
CA VAL A 53 13.40 1.58 -8.09
C VAL A 53 13.06 0.39 -9.00
N ALA A 54 13.65 0.33 -10.19
CA ALA A 54 13.45 -0.79 -11.11
C ALA A 54 13.91 -2.13 -10.49
N LYS A 55 15.03 -2.15 -9.75
CA LYS A 55 15.50 -3.35 -9.03
C LYS A 55 14.49 -3.78 -7.96
N PHE A 56 13.97 -2.85 -7.16
CA PHE A 56 12.94 -3.14 -6.17
C PHE A 56 11.66 -3.68 -6.81
N LEU A 57 11.17 -3.05 -7.88
CA LEU A 57 9.96 -3.46 -8.58
C LEU A 57 10.10 -4.81 -9.28
N ARG A 58 11.31 -5.21 -9.69
CA ARG A 58 11.56 -6.59 -10.16
C ARG A 58 11.32 -7.63 -9.07
N LEU A 59 11.61 -7.31 -7.80
CA LEU A 59 11.31 -8.22 -6.67
C LEU A 59 9.80 -8.31 -6.42
N VAL A 60 9.08 -7.18 -6.54
CA VAL A 60 7.61 -7.13 -6.50
C VAL A 60 7.02 -7.99 -7.63
N ALA A 61 7.50 -7.80 -8.86
CA ALA A 61 7.03 -8.53 -10.05
C ALA A 61 7.21 -10.05 -9.93
N LYS A 62 8.32 -10.48 -9.32
CA LYS A 62 8.63 -11.89 -9.06
C LYS A 62 7.98 -12.45 -7.79
N GLN A 63 7.12 -11.67 -7.13
CA GLN A 63 6.45 -12.02 -5.87
C GLN A 63 7.45 -12.52 -4.81
N LYS A 64 8.65 -11.93 -4.77
CA LYS A 64 9.71 -12.26 -3.79
C LYS A 64 9.59 -11.47 -2.50
N LEU A 65 8.64 -10.55 -2.43
CA LEU A 65 8.30 -9.79 -1.23
C LEU A 65 6.93 -10.25 -0.71
N PRO A 66 6.72 -10.26 0.62
CA PRO A 66 5.40 -10.57 1.19
C PRO A 66 4.31 -9.66 0.63
N ASN A 67 3.17 -10.24 0.26
CA ASN A 67 2.01 -9.48 -0.16
C ASN A 67 1.50 -8.58 0.98
N TYR A 68 1.18 -7.31 0.67
CA TYR A 68 0.71 -6.34 1.66
C TYR A 68 -0.51 -6.84 2.46
N LYS A 69 -1.46 -7.54 1.81
CA LYS A 69 -2.66 -8.09 2.46
C LYS A 69 -2.26 -9.13 3.51
N THR A 70 -1.30 -9.98 3.19
CA THR A 70 -0.76 -10.98 4.12
C THR A 70 -0.12 -10.28 5.31
N VAL A 71 0.74 -9.28 5.10
CA VAL A 71 1.39 -8.53 6.18
C VAL A 71 0.36 -7.86 7.09
N ILE A 72 -0.64 -7.17 6.52
CA ILE A 72 -1.70 -6.49 7.29
C ILE A 72 -2.54 -7.50 8.10
N ARG A 73 -2.90 -8.65 7.51
CA ARG A 73 -3.67 -9.70 8.19
C ARG A 73 -2.90 -10.25 9.40
N TYR A 74 -1.61 -10.53 9.23
CA TYR A 74 -0.79 -11.06 10.32
C TYR A 74 -0.55 -10.00 11.41
N ARG A 75 -0.32 -8.74 11.02
CA ARG A 75 -0.27 -7.62 11.98
C ARG A 75 -1.55 -7.54 12.81
N ALA A 76 -2.72 -7.58 12.17
CA ALA A 76 -4.01 -7.52 12.87
C ALA A 76 -4.20 -8.71 13.83
N LYS A 77 -3.79 -9.91 13.42
CA LYS A 77 -3.81 -11.09 14.30
C LYS A 77 -2.92 -10.90 15.52
N LEU A 78 -1.67 -10.46 15.32
CA LEU A 78 -0.74 -10.19 16.42
C LEU A 78 -1.30 -9.15 17.39
N GLN A 79 -1.85 -8.05 16.87
CA GLN A 79 -2.45 -6.99 17.70
C GLN A 79 -3.76 -7.41 18.39
N LYS A 80 -4.43 -8.49 17.94
CA LYS A 80 -5.55 -9.09 18.67
C LYS A 80 -5.05 -9.73 19.96
N ASP A 81 -3.98 -10.50 19.87
CA ASP A 81 -3.44 -11.31 20.96
C ASP A 81 -2.48 -10.50 21.87
N ARG A 82 -1.86 -9.46 21.33
CA ARG A 82 -0.91 -8.55 22.01
C ARG A 82 -1.39 -7.11 21.91
N THR A 83 -2.23 -6.70 22.85
CA THR A 83 -2.83 -5.35 22.87
C THR A 83 -1.80 -4.24 23.07
N ASP A 84 -0.66 -4.54 23.68
CA ASP A 84 0.50 -3.66 23.82
C ASP A 84 1.13 -3.26 22.48
N LEU A 85 0.93 -4.05 21.43
CA LEU A 85 1.40 -3.74 20.08
C LEU A 85 0.43 -2.86 19.27
N ARG A 86 -0.68 -2.41 19.87
CA ARG A 86 -1.64 -1.52 19.20
C ARG A 86 -1.09 -0.08 19.19
N GLY A 87 -1.24 0.60 18.06
CA GLY A 87 -0.76 1.97 17.91
C GLY A 87 -1.62 3.01 18.64
N GLU A 88 -1.07 4.23 18.78
CA GLU A 88 -1.67 5.36 19.51
C GLU A 88 -3.11 5.66 19.10
N LYS A 89 -3.43 5.62 17.80
CA LYS A 89 -4.81 5.83 17.32
C LYS A 89 -5.82 4.84 17.89
N TYR A 90 -5.40 3.64 18.26
CA TYR A 90 -6.29 2.68 18.94
C TYR A 90 -6.55 3.13 20.38
N ILE A 91 -5.51 3.59 21.08
CA ILE A 91 -5.59 4.11 22.45
C ILE A 91 -6.51 5.35 22.48
N GLU A 92 -6.33 6.29 21.56
CA GLU A 92 -7.19 7.46 21.40
C GLU A 92 -8.67 7.08 21.22
N ARG A 93 -8.96 6.09 20.37
CA ARG A 93 -10.33 5.60 20.17
C ARG A 93 -10.91 4.94 21.43
N GLN A 94 -10.10 4.20 22.18
CA GLN A 94 -10.55 3.61 23.45
C GLN A 94 -10.82 4.69 24.49
N GLY A 95 -9.91 5.66 24.65
CA GLY A 95 -10.08 6.78 25.57
C GLY A 95 -11.33 7.62 25.24
N LEU A 96 -11.58 7.89 23.96
CA LEU A 96 -12.84 8.52 23.53
C LEU A 96 -14.05 7.66 23.91
N SER A 97 -14.01 6.35 23.64
CA SER A 97 -15.12 5.46 24.01
C SER A 97 -15.36 5.41 25.52
N GLU A 98 -14.32 5.42 26.35
CA GLU A 98 -14.42 5.48 27.81
C GLU A 98 -14.98 6.83 28.28
N PHE A 99 -14.53 7.93 27.68
CA PHE A 99 -15.06 9.27 27.94
C PHE A 99 -16.57 9.33 27.69
N TRP A 100 -17.06 8.89 26.52
CA TRP A 100 -18.49 8.92 26.19
C TRP A 100 -19.32 7.98 27.08
N LYS A 101 -18.78 6.81 27.48
CA LYS A 101 -19.44 5.92 28.45
C LYS A 101 -19.60 6.60 29.82
N LYS A 102 -18.57 7.31 30.28
CA LYS A 102 -18.58 8.01 31.57
C LYS A 102 -19.54 9.21 31.55
N GLU A 103 -19.55 9.97 30.47
CA GLU A 103 -20.27 11.23 30.38
C GLU A 103 -21.77 11.04 30.07
N TYR A 104 -22.15 10.02 29.28
CA TYR A 104 -23.54 9.86 28.80
C TYR A 104 -24.21 8.56 29.23
N GLY A 105 -23.52 7.70 30.00
CA GLY A 105 -24.12 6.51 30.62
C GLY A 105 -24.70 5.48 29.65
N ARG A 106 -24.38 5.55 28.35
CA ARG A 106 -24.87 4.61 27.33
C ARG A 106 -23.80 4.25 26.30
N VAL A 107 -23.52 2.96 26.23
CA VAL A 107 -23.66 2.20 24.97
C VAL A 107 -24.64 1.08 25.26
#